data_AF-A0A8B7J735-F1
#
_entry.id   AF-A0A8B7J735-F1
#
_cell.length_a   1.000
_cell.length_b   1.000
_cell.length_c   1.000
_cell.angle_alpha   90.00
_cell.angle_beta   90.00
_cell.angle_gamma   90.00
#
_symmetry.space_group_name_H-M   'P 1'
#
loop_
_entity.id
_entity.type
_entity.pdbx_description
1 polymer ?
#
loop_
_entity_poly.entity_id
_entity_poly.type
_entity_poly.pdbx_seq_one_letter_code
_entity_poly.pdbx_strand_id
1 'polypeptide(L)'
;MEAGMNLLHDAGVRATHQLQVRFQGSQDWFLFVSFVADLRNTFFVLFPLWFHFCRPVGIRLLWVAVIGDWLNLIFKWLLFGERPYWWVHETDYYRNSSAPQIQQFPLTCETGPGSPSGHAMGAAGVYYVMVTALLSIAAGEQQAKTLKYWVLWTVLWTGFWAVQVCVCLSRIFIAAHFPHQVITGVISGMAVAETFQHVRSIYSASLRWYLAVTAFLLGFALGLYALLRALGVDLLWTLAKAQRWCARPEWVHLDTTPFASLLRNLGALCGLGLALHARAGKKDV
;
A
#
# COMPACT_ATOMS: atom_id res chain seq x y z
N MET A 1 -22.29 3.69 16.89
CA MET A 1 -21.16 3.41 15.98
C MET A 1 -20.83 4.63 15.12
N GLU A 2 -21.83 5.27 14.51
CA GLU A 2 -21.67 6.47 13.66
C GLU A 2 -21.04 7.67 14.38
N ALA A 3 -21.48 8.00 15.60
CA ALA A 3 -20.90 9.10 16.39
C ALA A 3 -19.39 8.90 16.68
N GLY A 4 -18.97 7.67 16.96
CA GLY A 4 -17.55 7.34 17.20
C GLY A 4 -16.69 7.49 15.94
N MET A 5 -17.22 7.07 14.78
CA MET A 5 -16.54 7.26 13.50
C MET A 5 -16.45 8.72 13.09
N ASN A 6 -17.50 9.52 13.33
CA ASN A 6 -17.47 10.96 13.06
C ASN A 6 -16.43 11.67 13.92
N LEU A 7 -16.31 11.33 15.21
CA LEU A 7 -15.24 11.86 16.07
C LEU A 7 -13.84 11.49 15.57
N LEU A 8 -13.67 10.25 15.09
CA LEU A 8 -12.40 9.78 14.54
C LEU A 8 -12.03 10.51 13.25
N HIS A 9 -12.99 10.73 12.35
CA HIS A 9 -12.80 11.48 11.11
C HIS A 9 -12.53 12.96 11.39
N ASP A 10 -13.28 13.58 12.30
CA ASP A 10 -13.07 14.96 12.75
C ASP A 10 -11.67 15.18 13.36
N ALA A 11 -11.24 14.28 14.25
CA ALA A 11 -9.86 14.27 14.74
C ALA A 11 -8.83 14.13 13.61
N GLY A 12 -9.13 13.30 12.60
CA GLY A 12 -8.30 13.13 11.42
C GLY A 12 -8.22 14.37 10.53
N VAL A 13 -9.34 15.04 10.24
CA VAL A 13 -9.38 16.30 9.48
C VAL A 13 -8.62 17.40 10.22
N ARG A 14 -8.81 17.52 11.55
CA ARG A 14 -8.02 18.46 12.36
C ARG A 14 -6.52 18.16 12.31
N ALA A 15 -6.12 16.90 12.39
CA ALA A 15 -4.73 16.51 12.25
C ALA A 15 -4.16 16.89 10.88
N THR A 16 -4.90 16.63 9.79
CA THR A 16 -4.54 17.08 8.43
C THR A 16 -4.37 18.59 8.38
N HIS A 17 -5.34 19.36 8.87
CA HIS A 17 -5.29 20.83 8.89
C HIS A 17 -4.06 21.35 9.66
N GLN A 18 -3.82 20.85 10.88
CA GLN A 18 -2.67 21.24 11.68
C GLN A 18 -1.34 20.91 11.00
N LEU A 19 -1.25 19.75 10.36
CA LEU A 19 -0.05 19.34 9.64
C LEU A 19 0.20 20.26 8.42
N GLN A 20 -0.85 20.59 7.67
CA GLN A 20 -0.79 21.51 6.53
C GLN A 20 -0.36 22.93 6.94
N VAL A 21 -0.95 23.48 8.01
CA VAL A 21 -0.59 24.82 8.51
C VAL A 21 0.85 24.84 9.04
N ARG A 22 1.26 23.83 9.81
CA ARG A 22 2.59 23.79 10.42
C ARG A 22 3.71 23.57 9.41
N PHE A 23 3.45 22.83 8.34
CA PHE A 23 4.47 22.46 7.34
C PHE A 23 4.14 22.99 5.94
N GLN A 24 3.50 24.16 5.86
CA GLN A 24 3.11 24.78 4.58
C GLN A 24 4.31 24.99 3.64
N GLY A 25 5.50 25.26 4.17
CA GLY A 25 6.74 25.43 3.37
C GLY A 25 7.41 24.12 2.93
N SER A 26 6.85 22.95 3.25
CA SER A 26 7.45 21.64 2.95
C SER A 26 6.51 20.74 2.13
N GLN A 27 5.58 21.33 1.38
CA GLN A 27 4.62 20.61 0.54
C GLN A 27 5.30 19.65 -0.45
N ASP A 28 6.34 20.12 -1.14
CA ASP A 28 7.07 19.33 -2.13
C ASP A 28 7.71 18.08 -1.52
N TRP A 29 8.19 18.17 -0.27
CA TRP A 29 8.72 17.01 0.44
C TRP A 29 7.65 15.95 0.67
N PHE A 30 6.45 16.34 1.13
CA PHE A 30 5.37 15.38 1.33
C PHE A 30 4.90 14.77 0.01
N LEU A 31 4.82 15.55 -1.07
CA LEU A 31 4.48 15.03 -2.40
C LEU A 31 5.54 14.06 -2.91
N PHE A 32 6.82 14.40 -2.77
CA PHE A 32 7.94 13.52 -3.13
C PHE A 32 7.89 12.21 -2.35
N VAL A 33 7.73 12.26 -1.03
CA VAL A 33 7.62 11.06 -0.19
C VAL A 33 6.45 10.20 -0.64
N SER A 34 5.28 10.79 -0.93
CA SER A 34 4.14 10.03 -1.43
C SER A 34 4.43 9.38 -2.77
N PHE A 35 5.09 10.10 -3.68
CA PHE A 35 5.44 9.60 -5.00
C PHE A 35 6.43 8.43 -4.91
N VAL A 36 7.47 8.54 -4.06
CA VAL A 36 8.45 7.48 -3.85
C VAL A 36 7.83 6.26 -3.20
N ALA A 37 6.90 6.45 -2.26
CA ALA A 37 6.20 5.37 -1.56
C ALA A 37 5.17 4.62 -2.42
N ASP A 38 4.93 5.06 -3.66
CA ASP A 38 4.04 4.36 -4.58
C ASP A 38 4.56 2.95 -4.88
N LEU A 39 3.67 1.97 -4.78
CA LEU A 39 4.01 0.56 -5.01
C LEU A 39 4.53 0.30 -6.44
N ARG A 40 4.20 1.15 -7.42
CA ARG A 40 4.80 1.11 -8.77
C ARG A 40 6.33 1.11 -8.73
N ASN A 41 6.94 1.91 -7.86
CA ASN A 41 8.39 1.95 -7.72
C ASN A 41 8.95 0.61 -7.21
N THR A 42 8.16 -0.14 -6.45
CA THR A 42 8.55 -1.50 -6.04
C THR A 42 8.64 -2.43 -7.24
N PHE A 43 7.64 -2.40 -8.13
CA PHE A 43 7.64 -3.25 -9.32
C PHE A 43 8.70 -2.85 -10.35
N PHE A 44 8.92 -1.55 -10.56
CA PHE A 44 9.80 -1.05 -11.62
C PHE A 44 11.27 -0.88 -11.19
N VAL A 45 11.53 -0.64 -9.91
CA VAL A 45 12.88 -0.32 -9.41
C VAL A 45 13.37 -1.37 -8.42
N LEU A 46 12.66 -1.57 -7.30
CA LEU A 46 13.16 -2.42 -6.22
C LEU A 46 13.18 -3.91 -6.59
N PHE A 47 12.13 -4.41 -7.25
CA PHE A 47 12.04 -5.80 -7.66
C PHE A 47 13.17 -6.19 -8.64
N PRO A 48 13.41 -5.48 -9.76
CA PRO A 48 14.50 -5.82 -10.66
C PRO A 48 15.87 -5.82 -9.99
N LEU A 49 16.16 -4.82 -9.12
CA LEU A 49 17.41 -4.73 -8.38
C LEU A 49 17.60 -5.93 -7.44
N TRP A 50 16.62 -6.18 -6.57
CA TRP A 50 16.69 -7.29 -5.63
C TRP A 50 16.69 -8.64 -6.32
N PHE A 51 15.94 -8.81 -7.40
CA PHE A 51 15.94 -10.05 -8.17
C PHE A 51 17.29 -10.32 -8.83
N HIS A 52 17.99 -9.27 -9.28
CA HIS A 52 19.33 -9.38 -9.85
C HIS A 52 20.39 -9.72 -8.78
N PHE A 53 20.42 -9.01 -7.66
CA PHE A 53 21.46 -9.19 -6.63
C PHE A 53 21.18 -10.37 -5.69
N CYS A 54 19.92 -10.62 -5.33
CA CYS A 54 19.51 -11.69 -4.43
C CYS A 54 18.14 -12.25 -4.83
N ARG A 55 18.15 -13.18 -5.79
CA ARG A 55 16.94 -13.79 -6.37
C ARG A 55 15.87 -14.20 -5.35
N PRO A 56 16.18 -14.87 -4.22
CA PRO A 56 15.17 -15.21 -3.20
C PRO A 56 14.49 -13.96 -2.61
N VAL A 57 15.24 -12.91 -2.32
CA VAL A 57 14.68 -11.65 -1.79
C VAL A 57 13.78 -10.99 -2.83
N GLY A 58 14.19 -10.95 -4.10
CA GLY A 58 13.36 -10.44 -5.20
C GLY A 58 12.04 -11.20 -5.36
N ILE A 59 12.07 -12.53 -5.28
CA ILE A 59 10.85 -13.37 -5.31
C ILE A 59 9.94 -13.03 -4.14
N ARG A 60 10.46 -13.01 -2.91
CA ARG A 60 9.69 -12.70 -1.70
C ARG A 60 9.10 -11.30 -1.76
N LEU A 61 9.87 -10.32 -2.21
CA LEU A 61 9.43 -8.93 -2.37
C LEU A 61 8.23 -8.84 -3.32
N LEU A 62 8.27 -9.53 -4.46
CA LEU A 62 7.17 -9.53 -5.40
C LEU A 62 5.91 -10.18 -4.82
N TRP A 63 6.05 -11.32 -4.13
CA TRP A 63 4.93 -11.98 -3.46
C TRP A 63 4.27 -11.09 -2.41
N VAL A 64 5.06 -10.43 -1.57
CA VAL A 64 4.57 -9.50 -0.56
C VAL A 64 3.87 -8.29 -1.19
N ALA A 65 4.45 -7.71 -2.25
CA ALA A 65 3.84 -6.59 -2.96
C ALA A 65 2.49 -6.99 -3.60
N VAL A 66 2.44 -8.12 -4.30
CA VAL A 66 1.24 -8.61 -5.00
C VAL A 66 0.13 -8.98 -4.02
N ILE A 67 0.43 -9.78 -3.00
CA ILE A 67 -0.60 -10.22 -2.03
C ILE A 67 -0.99 -9.08 -1.10
N GLY A 68 -0.06 -8.20 -0.73
CA GLY A 68 -0.36 -7.01 0.06
C GLY A 68 -1.32 -6.06 -0.66
N ASP A 69 -1.05 -5.74 -1.93
CA ASP A 69 -1.91 -4.85 -2.72
C ASP A 69 -3.26 -5.51 -3.07
N TRP A 70 -3.28 -6.83 -3.29
CA TRP A 70 -4.53 -7.58 -3.43
C TRP A 70 -5.37 -7.55 -2.15
N LEU A 71 -4.78 -7.78 -0.97
CA LEU A 71 -5.49 -7.68 0.31
C LEU A 71 -5.97 -6.24 0.55
N ASN A 72 -5.16 -5.23 0.21
CA ASN A 72 -5.56 -3.83 0.28
C ASN A 72 -6.82 -3.57 -0.55
N LEU A 73 -6.85 -4.09 -1.77
CA LEU A 73 -8.00 -4.02 -2.66
C LEU A 73 -9.26 -4.65 -2.06
N ILE A 74 -9.15 -5.89 -1.56
CA ILE A 74 -10.28 -6.59 -0.93
C ILE A 74 -10.80 -5.81 0.27
N PHE A 75 -9.92 -5.35 1.16
CA PHE A 75 -10.34 -4.58 2.34
C PHE A 75 -10.95 -3.23 1.97
N LYS A 76 -10.46 -2.55 0.94
CA LYS A 76 -11.08 -1.31 0.45
C LYS A 76 -12.54 -1.52 0.04
N TRP A 77 -12.84 -2.61 -0.64
CA TRP A 77 -14.20 -2.96 -1.03
C TRP A 77 -15.07 -3.42 0.13
N LEU A 78 -14.51 -3.99 1.19
CA LEU A 78 -15.28 -4.46 2.35
C LEU A 78 -15.51 -3.36 3.40
N LEU A 79 -14.56 -2.43 3.57
CA LEU A 79 -14.57 -1.44 4.64
C LEU A 79 -15.20 -0.10 4.25
N PHE A 80 -15.37 0.18 2.95
CA PHE A 80 -15.99 1.41 2.44
C PHE A 80 -15.45 2.71 3.07
N GLY A 81 -14.13 2.77 3.27
CA GLY A 81 -13.50 3.89 3.98
C GLY A 81 -13.65 5.21 3.24
N GLU A 82 -14.10 6.24 3.97
CA GLU A 82 -14.13 7.64 3.51
C GLU A 82 -12.71 8.22 3.38
N ARG A 83 -12.56 9.36 2.68
CA ARG A 83 -11.31 10.13 2.64
C ARG A 83 -11.52 11.54 3.18
N PRO A 84 -10.48 12.15 3.79
CA PRO A 84 -10.60 13.48 4.39
C PRO A 84 -11.14 14.55 3.44
N TYR A 85 -10.63 14.60 2.20
CA TYR A 85 -10.91 15.70 1.28
C TYR A 85 -12.35 15.77 0.77
N TRP A 86 -13.10 14.66 0.73
CA TRP A 86 -14.53 14.70 0.40
C TRP A 86 -15.41 14.59 1.65
N TRP A 87 -14.97 13.86 2.68
CA TRP A 87 -15.76 13.65 3.89
C TRP A 87 -16.02 14.96 4.62
N VAL A 88 -15.04 15.87 4.65
CA VAL A 88 -15.18 17.20 5.28
C VAL A 88 -16.31 18.04 4.66
N HIS A 89 -16.64 17.80 3.39
CA HIS A 89 -17.67 18.55 2.66
C HIS A 89 -19.05 17.91 2.72
N GLU A 90 -19.14 16.59 2.92
CA GLU A 90 -20.40 15.86 2.89
C GLU A 90 -20.95 15.50 4.26
N THR A 91 -20.11 15.56 5.31
CA THR A 91 -20.56 15.23 6.66
C THR A 91 -21.50 16.29 7.24
N ASP A 92 -22.59 15.84 7.84
CA ASP A 92 -23.47 16.69 8.65
C ASP A 92 -22.86 17.08 10.00
N TYR A 93 -21.71 16.50 10.36
CA TYR A 93 -21.04 16.74 11.65
C TYR A 93 -20.69 18.22 11.86
N TYR A 94 -20.34 18.94 10.80
CA TYR A 94 -20.03 20.37 10.85
C TYR A 94 -21.25 21.26 10.54
N ARG A 95 -22.49 20.77 10.55
CA ARG A 95 -23.66 21.61 10.21
C ARG A 95 -23.79 22.86 11.11
N ASN A 96 -23.41 22.73 12.38
CA ASN A 96 -23.49 23.80 13.38
C ASN A 96 -22.10 24.39 13.74
N SER A 97 -21.05 24.06 13.00
CA SER A 97 -19.67 24.50 13.30
C SER A 97 -18.85 24.70 12.02
N SER A 98 -17.77 25.47 12.07
CA SER A 98 -16.92 25.65 10.89
C SER A 98 -16.03 24.42 10.67
N ALA A 99 -16.16 23.77 9.51
CA ALA A 99 -15.26 22.69 9.11
C ALA A 99 -13.81 23.19 8.92
N PRO A 100 -12.78 22.45 9.38
CA PRO A 100 -11.39 22.83 9.17
C PRO A 100 -11.04 22.89 7.68
N GLN A 101 -10.31 23.93 7.26
CA GLN A 101 -9.95 24.16 5.86
C GLN A 101 -8.73 23.33 5.44
N ILE A 102 -8.96 22.20 4.80
CA ILE A 102 -7.87 21.35 4.29
C ILE A 102 -7.57 21.63 2.81
N GLN A 103 -6.28 21.64 2.47
CA GLN A 103 -5.79 21.85 1.11
C GLN A 103 -5.75 20.53 0.34
N GLN A 104 -5.94 20.62 -0.98
CA GLN A 104 -5.77 19.52 -1.92
C GLN A 104 -4.52 19.72 -2.77
N PHE A 105 -3.93 18.62 -3.20
CA PHE A 105 -2.70 18.55 -3.99
C PHE A 105 -2.87 17.57 -5.16
N PRO A 106 -1.93 17.53 -6.13
CA PRO A 106 -2.02 16.64 -7.28
C PRO A 106 -2.18 15.15 -6.98
N LEU A 107 -1.80 14.69 -5.78
CA LEU A 107 -1.90 13.29 -5.33
C LEU A 107 -3.07 13.04 -4.35
N THR A 108 -3.96 14.01 -4.14
CA THR A 108 -5.08 13.92 -3.19
C THR A 108 -6.23 13.05 -3.72
N CYS A 109 -6.61 13.24 -4.98
CA CYS A 109 -7.87 12.74 -5.52
C CYS A 109 -7.79 11.31 -6.08
N GLU A 110 -7.42 10.36 -5.23
CA GLU A 110 -7.45 8.94 -5.58
C GLU A 110 -8.89 8.42 -5.70
N THR A 111 -9.12 7.52 -6.65
CA THR A 111 -10.47 7.08 -7.07
C THR A 111 -10.97 5.81 -6.39
N GLY A 112 -10.34 5.39 -5.29
CA GLY A 112 -10.71 4.18 -4.54
C GLY A 112 -10.99 4.47 -3.06
N PRO A 113 -11.62 3.53 -2.32
CA PRO A 113 -11.89 3.70 -0.89
C PRO A 113 -10.62 3.93 -0.06
N GLY A 114 -10.75 4.63 1.07
CA GLY A 114 -9.63 5.08 1.88
C GLY A 114 -9.02 4.03 2.83
N SER A 115 -9.74 2.95 3.17
CA SER A 115 -9.33 2.03 4.24
C SER A 115 -8.92 0.65 3.73
N PRO A 116 -7.71 0.14 4.04
CA PRO A 116 -6.56 0.84 4.60
C PRO A 116 -5.75 1.58 3.52
N SER A 117 -4.79 2.42 3.95
CA SER A 117 -3.90 3.13 3.02
C SER A 117 -2.99 2.17 2.27
N GLY A 118 -3.11 2.16 0.93
CA GLY A 118 -2.29 1.31 0.06
C GLY A 118 -0.81 1.70 0.04
N HIS A 119 -0.51 3.01 0.09
CA HIS A 119 0.87 3.51 0.17
C HIS A 119 1.55 3.08 1.48
N ALA A 120 0.86 3.22 2.61
CA ALA A 120 1.41 2.83 3.91
C ALA A 120 1.57 1.30 3.99
N MET A 121 0.59 0.54 3.51
CA MET A 121 0.65 -0.93 3.49
C MET A 121 1.75 -1.46 2.57
N GLY A 122 1.87 -0.91 1.36
CA GLY A 122 2.91 -1.26 0.40
C GLY A 122 4.31 -0.94 0.92
N ALA A 123 4.52 0.29 1.40
CA ALA A 123 5.80 0.70 1.98
C ALA A 123 6.18 -0.19 3.17
N ALA A 124 5.27 -0.41 4.12
CA ALA A 124 5.53 -1.26 5.27
C ALA A 124 5.93 -2.69 4.85
N GLY A 125 5.18 -3.32 3.95
CA GLY A 125 5.51 -4.68 3.50
C GLY A 125 6.85 -4.77 2.78
N VAL A 126 7.11 -3.84 1.87
CA VAL A 126 8.34 -3.80 1.06
C VAL A 126 9.59 -3.53 1.90
N TYR A 127 9.57 -2.48 2.72
CA TYR A 127 10.72 -2.14 3.54
C TYR A 127 10.96 -3.17 4.64
N TYR A 128 9.91 -3.84 5.15
CA TYR A 128 10.07 -4.97 6.09
C TYR A 128 10.82 -6.14 5.44
N VAL A 129 10.46 -6.49 4.20
CA VAL A 129 11.18 -7.52 3.43
C VAL A 129 12.65 -7.14 3.22
N MET A 130 12.94 -5.87 2.94
CA MET A 130 14.31 -5.39 2.75
C MET A 130 15.12 -5.44 4.04
N VAL A 131 14.59 -4.94 5.16
CA VAL A 131 15.24 -4.94 6.47
C VAL A 131 15.54 -6.36 6.93
N THR A 132 14.56 -7.26 6.88
CA THR A 132 14.74 -8.66 7.27
C THR A 132 15.71 -9.40 6.34
N ALA A 133 15.72 -9.09 5.05
CA ALA A 133 16.69 -9.65 4.10
C ALA A 133 18.12 -9.20 4.42
N LEU A 134 18.34 -7.90 4.61
CA LEU A 134 19.65 -7.34 4.95
C LEU A 134 20.18 -7.91 6.27
N LEU A 135 19.32 -8.01 7.29
CA LEU A 135 19.68 -8.65 8.55
C LEU A 135 20.02 -10.13 8.39
N SER A 136 19.25 -10.85 7.57
CA SER A 136 19.51 -12.28 7.31
C SER A 136 20.84 -12.51 6.57
N ILE A 137 21.17 -11.63 5.62
CA ILE A 137 22.45 -11.66 4.90
C ILE A 137 23.62 -11.33 5.84
N ALA A 138 23.44 -10.37 6.74
CA ALA A 138 24.46 -9.95 7.69
C ALA A 138 24.62 -10.88 8.91
N ALA A 139 23.63 -11.72 9.22
CA ALA A 139 23.63 -12.54 10.43
C ALA A 139 24.71 -13.64 10.42
N GLY A 140 24.99 -14.26 9.26
CA GLY A 140 25.95 -15.39 9.15
C GLY A 140 25.72 -16.52 10.17
N GLU A 141 26.56 -17.56 10.19
CA GLU A 141 26.42 -18.65 11.18
C GLU A 141 26.91 -18.27 12.60
N GLN A 142 27.66 -17.18 12.77
CA GLN A 142 28.33 -16.83 14.04
C GLN A 142 28.17 -15.35 14.47
N GLN A 143 27.55 -14.50 13.65
CA GLN A 143 27.62 -13.03 13.80
C GLN A 143 26.42 -12.40 14.54
N ALA A 144 25.34 -13.16 14.74
CA ALA A 144 24.09 -12.69 15.36
C ALA A 144 24.24 -12.19 16.83
N LYS A 145 25.38 -12.46 17.49
CA LYS A 145 25.68 -12.00 18.86
C LYS A 145 26.70 -10.85 18.94
N THR A 146 27.21 -10.37 17.80
CA THR A 146 28.21 -9.29 17.79
C THR A 146 27.55 -7.91 17.94
N LEU A 147 28.22 -6.98 18.64
CA LEU A 147 27.80 -5.57 18.75
C LEU A 147 27.45 -4.95 17.37
N LYS A 148 28.21 -5.33 16.33
CA LYS A 148 27.97 -4.89 14.94
C LYS A 148 26.59 -5.29 14.41
N TYR A 149 26.12 -6.50 14.72
CA TYR A 149 24.79 -6.96 14.30
C TYR A 149 23.69 -6.16 15.02
N TRP A 150 23.84 -5.93 16.33
CA TRP A 150 22.89 -5.12 17.09
C TRP A 150 22.83 -3.67 16.59
N VAL A 151 23.98 -3.06 16.30
CA VAL A 151 24.03 -1.71 15.71
C VAL A 151 23.31 -1.70 14.36
N LEU A 152 23.58 -2.67 13.49
CA LEU A 152 22.90 -2.78 12.19
C LEU A 152 21.39 -2.98 12.35
N TRP A 153 20.98 -3.86 13.27
CA TRP A 153 19.58 -4.10 13.61
C TRP A 153 18.88 -2.81 14.04
N THR A 154 19.47 -2.07 14.98
CA THR A 154 18.93 -0.79 15.44
C THR A 154 18.83 0.20 14.29
N VAL A 155 19.89 0.38 13.49
CA VAL A 155 19.90 1.33 12.37
C VAL A 155 18.82 0.99 11.34
N LEU A 156 18.70 -0.28 10.94
CA LEU A 156 17.73 -0.70 9.92
C LEU A 156 16.29 -0.55 10.42
N TRP A 157 15.99 -0.92 11.66
CA TRP A 157 14.64 -0.77 12.22
C TRP A 157 14.28 0.69 12.51
N THR A 158 15.23 1.50 12.97
CA THR A 158 15.01 2.94 13.11
C THR A 158 14.74 3.57 11.75
N GLY A 159 15.52 3.21 10.71
CA GLY A 159 15.28 3.65 9.34
C GLY A 159 13.92 3.22 8.80
N PHE A 160 13.51 1.98 9.06
CA PHE A 160 12.18 1.47 8.71
C PHE A 160 11.06 2.35 9.29
N TRP A 161 11.09 2.59 10.59
CA TRP A 161 10.07 3.39 11.26
C TRP A 161 10.10 4.86 10.82
N ALA A 162 11.28 5.42 10.56
CA ALA A 162 11.40 6.77 9.99
C ALA A 162 10.69 6.86 8.64
N VAL A 163 10.90 5.88 7.75
CA VAL A 163 10.20 5.80 6.46
C VAL A 163 8.69 5.67 6.66
N GLN A 164 8.22 4.79 7.55
CA GLN A 164 6.78 4.64 7.80
C GLN A 164 6.15 5.93 8.31
N VAL A 165 6.80 6.64 9.24
CA VAL A 165 6.32 7.95 9.72
C VAL A 165 6.26 8.96 8.59
N CYS A 166 7.29 9.06 7.74
CA CYS A 166 7.28 9.95 6.59
C CYS A 166 6.14 9.65 5.61
N VAL A 167 5.92 8.37 5.26
CA VAL A 167 4.84 7.96 4.36
C VAL A 167 3.47 8.26 4.98
N CYS A 168 3.25 7.87 6.24
CA CYS A 168 2.00 8.14 6.95
C CYS A 168 1.67 9.64 7.00
N LEU A 169 2.64 10.47 7.41
CA LEU A 169 2.47 11.92 7.48
C LEU A 169 2.21 12.51 6.10
N SER A 170 2.91 12.04 5.07
CA SER A 170 2.68 12.46 3.68
C SER A 170 1.24 12.18 3.23
N ARG A 171 0.70 10.99 3.48
CA ARG A 171 -0.67 10.63 3.10
C ARG A 171 -1.75 11.39 3.87
N ILE A 172 -1.47 11.74 5.13
CA ILE A 172 -2.34 12.60 5.95
C ILE A 172 -2.26 14.04 5.45
N PHE A 173 -1.06 14.56 5.18
CA PHE A 173 -0.79 15.93 4.73
C PHE A 173 -1.53 16.23 3.42
N ILE A 174 -1.49 15.32 2.46
CA ILE A 174 -2.19 15.51 1.18
C ILE A 174 -3.69 15.21 1.27
N ALA A 175 -4.26 15.05 2.46
CA ALA A 175 -5.68 14.79 2.70
C ALA A 175 -6.23 13.53 1.99
N ALA A 176 -5.37 12.58 1.63
CA ALA A 176 -5.79 11.36 0.93
C ALA A 176 -6.21 10.24 1.88
N HIS A 177 -5.72 10.24 3.13
CA HIS A 177 -6.04 9.24 4.13
C HIS A 177 -6.16 9.83 5.54
N PHE A 178 -7.01 9.22 6.35
CA PHE A 178 -7.08 9.49 7.79
C PHE A 178 -5.95 8.78 8.56
N PRO A 179 -5.59 9.26 9.77
CA PRO A 179 -4.54 8.64 10.59
C PRO A 179 -4.76 7.15 10.88
N HIS A 180 -5.99 6.74 11.20
CA HIS A 180 -6.29 5.34 11.46
C HIS A 180 -6.07 4.45 10.22
N GLN A 181 -6.36 4.97 9.01
CA GLN A 181 -6.20 4.21 7.76
C GLN A 181 -4.73 3.95 7.42
N VAL A 182 -3.84 4.91 7.71
CA VAL A 182 -2.40 4.73 7.49
C VAL A 182 -1.79 3.79 8.53
N ILE A 183 -2.23 3.88 9.79
CA ILE A 183 -1.80 2.97 10.87
C ILE A 183 -2.20 1.53 10.56
N THR A 184 -3.47 1.30 10.22
CA THR A 184 -3.96 -0.03 9.80
C THR A 184 -3.19 -0.51 8.57
N GLY A 185 -2.90 0.38 7.62
CA GLY A 185 -2.05 0.06 6.46
C GLY A 185 -0.69 -0.48 6.86
N VAL A 186 0.06 0.22 7.72
CA VAL A 186 1.38 -0.22 8.21
C VAL A 186 1.29 -1.60 8.87
N ILE A 187 0.34 -1.78 9.78
CA ILE A 187 0.16 -3.05 10.50
C ILE A 187 -0.14 -4.20 9.52
N SER A 188 -1.08 -4.00 8.59
CA SER A 188 -1.41 -5.01 7.58
C SER A 188 -0.22 -5.32 6.66
N GLY A 189 0.56 -4.32 6.27
CA GLY A 189 1.73 -4.51 5.42
C GLY A 189 2.83 -5.34 6.11
N MET A 190 3.11 -5.03 7.38
CA MET A 190 4.04 -5.81 8.20
C MET A 190 3.56 -7.24 8.40
N ALA A 191 2.27 -7.45 8.68
CA ALA A 191 1.69 -8.78 8.88
C ALA A 191 1.81 -9.65 7.61
N VAL A 192 1.58 -9.07 6.42
CA VAL A 192 1.79 -9.78 5.14
C VAL A 192 3.27 -10.13 4.97
N ALA A 193 4.19 -9.18 5.19
CA ALA A 193 5.61 -9.43 5.03
C ALA A 193 6.14 -10.51 5.99
N GLU A 194 5.72 -10.47 7.25
CA GLU A 194 6.08 -11.48 8.26
C GLU A 194 5.51 -12.85 7.89
N THR A 195 4.28 -12.94 7.38
CA THR A 195 3.71 -14.20 6.91
C THR A 195 4.59 -14.82 5.81
N PHE A 196 4.99 -14.02 4.82
CA PHE A 196 5.85 -14.50 3.72
C PHE A 196 7.31 -14.76 4.11
N GLN A 197 7.74 -14.37 5.32
CA GLN A 197 9.01 -14.82 5.88
C GLN A 197 8.99 -16.31 6.21
N HIS A 198 7.83 -16.85 6.62
CA HIS A 198 7.66 -18.26 7.01
C HIS A 198 7.20 -19.16 5.86
N VAL A 199 6.63 -18.60 4.79
CA VAL A 199 6.15 -19.36 3.63
C VAL A 199 7.31 -19.68 2.67
N ARG A 200 8.03 -20.77 2.94
CA ARG A 200 9.13 -21.23 2.06
C ARG A 200 8.69 -21.84 0.73
N SER A 201 7.40 -22.22 0.60
CA SER A 201 6.86 -22.84 -0.62
C SER A 201 6.91 -21.92 -1.84
N ILE A 202 7.01 -20.60 -1.66
CA ILE A 202 7.12 -19.64 -2.77
C ILE A 202 8.39 -19.84 -3.62
N TYR A 203 9.46 -20.40 -3.02
CA TYR A 203 10.75 -20.57 -3.69
C TYR A 203 10.83 -21.84 -4.54
N SER A 204 10.02 -22.86 -4.22
CA SER A 204 9.95 -24.13 -4.94
C SER A 204 8.64 -24.31 -5.71
N ALA A 205 7.82 -23.26 -5.79
CA ALA A 205 6.52 -23.29 -6.46
C ALA A 205 6.66 -23.55 -7.97
N SER A 206 5.87 -24.50 -8.48
CA SER A 206 5.79 -24.82 -9.91
C SER A 206 5.04 -23.74 -10.70
N LEU A 207 5.24 -23.69 -12.03
CA LEU A 207 4.52 -22.76 -12.90
C LEU A 207 2.99 -22.92 -12.76
N ARG A 208 2.50 -24.16 -12.64
CA ARG A 208 1.08 -24.44 -12.41
C ARG A 208 0.56 -23.78 -11.15
N TRP A 209 1.37 -23.73 -10.08
CA TRP A 209 1.01 -23.05 -8.84
C TRP A 209 0.92 -21.53 -9.03
N TYR A 210 1.89 -20.90 -9.70
CA TYR A 210 1.84 -19.47 -10.02
C TYR A 210 0.59 -19.11 -10.84
N LEU A 211 0.26 -19.91 -11.86
CA LEU A 211 -0.93 -19.72 -12.67
C LEU A 211 -2.22 -19.94 -11.86
N ALA A 212 -2.27 -20.98 -11.01
CA ALA A 212 -3.42 -21.26 -10.16
C ALA A 212 -3.68 -20.13 -9.15
N VAL A 213 -2.63 -19.63 -8.49
CA VAL A 213 -2.75 -18.49 -7.58
C VAL A 213 -3.20 -17.23 -8.33
N THR A 214 -2.60 -16.94 -9.49
CA THR A 214 -3.01 -15.79 -10.31
C THR A 214 -4.50 -15.89 -10.71
N ALA A 215 -4.94 -17.06 -11.17
CA ALA A 215 -6.34 -17.30 -11.52
C ALA A 215 -7.27 -17.18 -10.31
N PHE A 216 -6.85 -17.69 -9.14
CA PHE A 216 -7.59 -17.55 -7.88
C PHE A 216 -7.75 -16.09 -7.46
N LEU A 217 -6.66 -15.31 -7.45
CA LEU A 217 -6.69 -13.90 -7.06
C LEU A 217 -7.60 -13.08 -7.98
N LEU A 218 -7.55 -13.34 -9.29
CA LEU A 218 -8.45 -12.72 -10.26
C LEU A 218 -9.90 -13.14 -10.04
N GLY A 219 -10.16 -14.45 -9.96
CA GLY A 219 -11.49 -15.01 -9.80
C GLY A 219 -12.17 -14.56 -8.52
N PHE A 220 -11.45 -14.52 -7.41
CA PHE A 220 -11.97 -14.01 -6.14
C PHE A 220 -12.29 -12.52 -6.22
N ALA A 221 -11.40 -11.69 -6.78
CA ALA A 221 -11.66 -10.25 -6.90
C ALA A 221 -12.88 -9.96 -7.79
N LEU A 222 -13.00 -10.66 -8.93
CA LEU A 222 -14.17 -10.55 -9.82
C LEU A 222 -15.44 -11.08 -9.16
N GLY A 223 -15.35 -12.20 -8.44
CA GLY A 223 -16.48 -12.79 -7.71
C GLY A 223 -16.98 -11.87 -6.60
N LEU A 224 -16.08 -11.28 -5.82
CA LEU A 224 -16.42 -10.30 -4.79
C LEU A 224 -17.03 -9.04 -5.40
N TYR A 225 -16.45 -8.52 -6.48
CA TYR A 225 -17.01 -7.38 -7.23
C TYR A 225 -18.45 -7.67 -7.70
N ALA A 226 -18.67 -8.84 -8.31
CA ALA A 226 -19.99 -9.25 -8.79
C ALA A 226 -20.99 -9.43 -7.62
N LEU A 227 -20.55 -10.01 -6.51
CA LEU A 227 -21.37 -10.20 -5.31
C LEU A 227 -21.79 -8.85 -4.71
N LEU A 228 -20.85 -7.94 -4.48
CA LEU A 228 -21.16 -6.61 -3.94
C LEU A 228 -22.13 -5.86 -4.86
N ARG A 229 -21.92 -5.93 -6.18
CA ARG A 229 -22.84 -5.35 -7.16
C ARG A 229 -24.23 -5.99 -7.10
N ALA A 230 -24.32 -7.30 -6.95
CA ALA A 230 -25.60 -8.01 -6.83
C ALA A 230 -26.35 -7.66 -5.53
N LEU A 231 -25.62 -7.35 -4.46
CA LEU A 231 -26.16 -6.85 -3.19
C LEU A 231 -26.56 -5.36 -3.25
N GLY A 232 -26.44 -4.71 -4.41
CA GLY A 232 -26.83 -3.31 -4.60
C GLY A 232 -25.81 -2.30 -4.08
N VAL A 233 -24.58 -2.72 -3.78
CA VAL A 233 -23.50 -1.82 -3.39
C VAL A 233 -23.03 -1.04 -4.62
N ASP A 234 -23.10 0.28 -4.56
CA ASP A 234 -22.42 1.14 -5.53
C ASP A 234 -20.91 1.03 -5.31
N LEU A 235 -20.16 0.51 -6.30
CA LEU A 235 -18.70 0.40 -6.25
C LEU A 235 -18.00 1.61 -6.90
N LEU A 236 -18.75 2.44 -7.63
CA LEU A 236 -18.26 3.66 -8.29
C LEU A 236 -18.51 4.92 -7.44
N TRP A 237 -19.08 4.78 -6.24
CA TRP A 237 -19.35 5.88 -5.32
C TRP A 237 -18.11 6.76 -5.06
N THR A 238 -16.93 6.15 -4.92
CA THR A 238 -15.67 6.88 -4.71
C THR A 238 -15.22 7.65 -5.94
N LEU A 239 -15.49 7.14 -7.14
CA LEU A 239 -15.21 7.87 -8.38
C LEU A 239 -16.12 9.10 -8.50
N ALA A 240 -17.41 8.95 -8.18
CA ALA A 240 -18.35 10.07 -8.16
C ALA A 240 -17.94 11.14 -7.13
N LYS A 241 -17.52 10.73 -5.92
CA LYS A 241 -16.99 11.65 -4.90
C LYS A 241 -15.70 12.33 -5.36
N ALA A 242 -14.79 11.60 -5.99
CA ALA A 242 -13.55 12.17 -6.52
C ALA A 242 -13.83 13.20 -7.61
N GLN A 243 -14.73 12.92 -8.56
CA GLN A 243 -15.10 13.87 -9.60
C GLN A 243 -15.81 15.11 -9.06
N ARG A 244 -16.61 14.96 -7.99
CA ARG A 244 -17.37 16.07 -7.39
C ARG A 244 -16.52 17.00 -6.53
N TRP A 245 -15.63 16.44 -5.73
CA TRP A 245 -14.92 17.18 -4.67
C TRP A 245 -13.45 17.43 -4.96
N CYS A 246 -12.90 16.87 -6.04
CA CYS A 246 -11.54 17.20 -6.43
C CYS A 246 -11.46 18.64 -6.95
N ALA A 247 -10.47 19.40 -6.46
CA ALA A 247 -10.28 20.80 -6.83
C ALA A 247 -9.93 20.97 -8.31
N ARG A 248 -9.29 19.98 -8.92
CA ARG A 248 -8.89 20.00 -10.33
C ARG A 248 -9.16 18.66 -11.01
N PRO A 249 -9.85 18.62 -12.17
CA PRO A 249 -10.14 17.38 -12.88
C PRO A 249 -8.88 16.56 -13.24
N GLU A 250 -7.77 17.23 -13.55
CA GLU A 250 -6.50 16.57 -13.89
C GLU A 250 -5.84 15.82 -12.71
N TRP A 251 -6.30 16.03 -11.48
CA TRP A 251 -5.80 15.29 -10.31
C TRP A 251 -6.58 14.00 -10.05
N VAL A 252 -7.63 13.72 -10.83
CA VAL A 252 -8.39 12.46 -10.77
C VAL A 252 -7.65 11.39 -11.55
N HIS A 253 -6.87 10.59 -10.83
CA HIS A 253 -5.96 9.60 -11.40
C HIS A 253 -6.63 8.23 -11.60
N LEU A 254 -7.04 7.91 -12.83
CA LEU A 254 -7.72 6.65 -13.18
C LEU A 254 -6.83 5.39 -13.04
N ASP A 255 -5.52 5.56 -13.08
CA ASP A 255 -4.53 4.52 -12.81
C ASP A 255 -4.50 4.08 -11.33
N THR A 256 -5.12 4.87 -10.43
CA THR A 256 -5.34 4.49 -9.03
C THR A 256 -6.58 3.62 -8.82
N THR A 257 -7.27 3.24 -9.92
CA THR A 257 -8.43 2.37 -9.83
C THR A 257 -8.07 0.96 -9.31
N PRO A 258 -8.98 0.35 -8.53
CA PRO A 258 -8.93 -1.06 -8.13
C PRO A 258 -8.46 -2.05 -9.21
N PHE A 259 -9.01 -1.95 -10.42
CA PHE A 259 -8.74 -2.87 -11.51
C PHE A 259 -7.34 -2.69 -12.11
N ALA A 260 -6.84 -1.45 -12.21
CA ALA A 260 -5.50 -1.18 -12.70
C ALA A 260 -4.43 -1.81 -11.79
N SER A 261 -4.59 -1.68 -10.47
CA SER A 261 -3.75 -2.36 -9.48
C SER A 261 -3.83 -3.89 -9.61
N LEU A 262 -5.03 -4.46 -9.72
CA LEU A 262 -5.23 -5.90 -9.87
C LEU A 262 -4.49 -6.45 -11.10
N LEU A 263 -4.67 -5.85 -12.28
CA LEU A 263 -4.03 -6.31 -13.51
C LEU A 263 -2.51 -6.23 -13.44
N ARG A 264 -1.96 -5.15 -12.87
CA ARG A 264 -0.51 -5.02 -12.64
C ARG A 264 0.02 -6.16 -11.77
N ASN A 265 -0.66 -6.45 -10.66
CA ASN A 265 -0.23 -7.47 -9.71
C ASN A 265 -0.27 -8.88 -10.31
N LEU A 266 -1.36 -9.21 -11.01
CA LEU A 266 -1.52 -10.49 -11.68
C LEU A 266 -0.51 -10.68 -12.82
N GLY A 267 -0.30 -9.63 -13.62
CA GLY A 267 0.70 -9.62 -14.69
C GLY A 267 2.11 -9.84 -14.14
N ALA A 268 2.46 -9.17 -13.03
CA ALA A 268 3.75 -9.33 -12.39
C ALA A 268 3.96 -10.75 -11.81
N LEU A 269 2.95 -11.31 -11.13
CA LEU A 269 3.03 -12.64 -10.55
C LEU A 269 3.11 -13.74 -11.62
N CYS A 270 2.27 -13.65 -12.65
CA CYS A 270 2.29 -14.55 -13.80
C CYS A 270 3.62 -14.45 -14.55
N GLY A 271 4.09 -13.22 -14.81
CA GLY A 271 5.36 -12.94 -15.47
C GLY A 271 6.56 -13.51 -14.71
N LEU A 272 6.57 -13.40 -13.37
CA LEU A 272 7.60 -14.04 -12.54
C LEU A 272 7.54 -15.56 -12.69
N GLY A 273 6.36 -16.16 -12.58
CA GLY A 273 6.17 -17.60 -12.74
C GLY A 273 6.74 -18.11 -14.07
N LEU A 274 6.40 -17.44 -15.18
CA LEU A 274 6.92 -17.74 -16.52
C LEU A 274 8.43 -17.57 -16.60
N ALA A 275 8.98 -16.45 -16.10
CA ALA A 275 10.42 -16.17 -16.17
C ALA A 275 11.27 -17.18 -15.38
N LEU A 276 10.79 -17.62 -14.20
CA LEU A 276 11.49 -18.62 -13.39
C LEU A 276 11.55 -19.99 -14.09
N HIS A 277 10.51 -20.37 -14.83
CA HIS A 277 10.37 -21.70 -15.45
C HIS A 277 10.84 -21.76 -16.91
N ALA A 278 10.80 -20.65 -17.65
CA ALA A 278 11.39 -20.56 -18.98
C ALA A 278 12.92 -20.76 -18.96
N ARG A 279 13.58 -20.40 -17.85
CA ARG A 279 15.02 -20.66 -17.63
C ARG A 279 15.33 -22.08 -17.17
N ALA A 280 14.38 -22.77 -16.54
CA ALA A 280 14.58 -24.14 -16.07
C ALA A 280 14.66 -25.14 -17.24
N GLY A 281 13.94 -24.90 -18.34
CA GLY A 281 14.01 -25.70 -19.56
C GLY A 281 15.25 -25.49 -20.44
N LYS A 282 16.21 -24.64 -20.02
CA LYS A 282 17.46 -24.36 -20.75
C LYS A 282 18.71 -24.99 -20.11
N LYS A 283 18.55 -25.84 -19.08
CA LYS A 283 19.68 -26.52 -18.41
C LYS A 283 20.00 -27.93 -18.94
N ASP A 284 19.29 -28.39 -19.97
CA ASP A 284 19.51 -29.71 -20.60
C ASP A 284 19.95 -29.59 -22.07
N VAL A 285 21.02 -28.84 -22.34
CA VAL A 285 21.83 -28.93 -23.58
C VAL A 285 23.30 -28.74 -23.23
#